data_AF-A0A158AKR3-F1
#
_entry.id   AF-A0A158AKR3-F1
#
_cell.length_a   1.000
_cell.length_b   1.000
_cell.length_c   1.000
_cell.angle_alpha   90.00
_cell.angle_beta   90.00
_cell.angle_gamma   90.00
#
_symmetry.space_group_name_H-M   'P 1'
#
loop_
_entity.id
_entity.type
_entity.pdbx_description
1 polymer ?
#
loop_
_entity_poly.entity_id
_entity_poly.type
_entity_poly.pdbx_seq_one_letter_code
_entity_poly.pdbx_strand_id
1 'polypeptide(L)' 'MDLEDERDALVRADRDIEDGKARIRRQQEIIRELSSSGHDTTSAVRLLGTLEDTLTAMNDHRLLIVARIEQMRNDL' A
#
# COMPACT_ATOMS: atom_id res chain seq x y z
N MET A 1 17.79 3.79 -16.99
CA MET A 1 17.28 3.86 -15.62
C MET A 1 18.50 3.97 -14.74
N ASP A 2 18.65 5.14 -14.14
CA ASP A 2 19.78 5.46 -13.27
C ASP A 2 19.35 5.44 -11.80
N LEU A 3 20.27 5.79 -10.90
CA LEU A 3 20.02 5.77 -9.46
C LEU A 3 18.98 6.81 -9.03
N GLU A 4 18.84 7.91 -9.78
CA GLU A 4 17.91 8.99 -9.47
C GLU A 4 16.47 8.58 -9.80
N ASP A 5 16.26 7.94 -10.97
CA ASP A 5 14.98 7.35 -11.36
C ASP A 5 14.42 6.38 -10.29
N GLU A 6 15.29 5.51 -9.75
CA GLU A 6 14.90 4.52 -8.73
C GLU A 6 14.59 5.17 -7.38
N ARG A 7 15.32 6.23 -6.99
CA ARG A 7 15.00 7.00 -5.79
C ARG A 7 13.64 7.69 -5.89
N ASP A 8 13.34 8.25 -7.06
CA ASP A 8 12.04 8.85 -7.34
C ASP A 8 10.92 7.80 -7.33
N ALA A 9 11.18 6.60 -7.85
CA ALA A 9 10.26 5.47 -7.76
C ALA A 9 10.00 5.07 -6.30
N LEU A 10 11.04 5.05 -5.45
CA LEU A 10 10.90 4.75 -4.03
C LEU A 10 10.04 5.79 -3.32
N VAL A 11 10.24 7.09 -3.58
CA VAL A 11 9.42 8.17 -2.99
C VAL A 11 7.95 8.03 -3.40
N ARG A 12 7.67 7.65 -4.65
CA ARG A 12 6.30 7.38 -5.10
C ARG A 12 5.70 6.17 -4.38
N ALA A 13 6.43 5.06 -4.31
CA ALA A 13 5.98 3.86 -3.62
C ALA A 13 5.68 4.14 -2.13
N ASP A 14 6.51 4.93 -1.45
CA ASP A 14 6.27 5.36 -0.07
C ASP A 14 4.94 6.13 0.07
N ARG A 15 4.66 7.07 -0.85
CA ARG A 15 3.40 7.84 -0.84
C ARG A 15 2.19 6.95 -1.10
N ASP A 16 2.27 6.06 -2.08
CA ASP A 16 1.18 5.15 -2.44
C ASP A 16 0.84 4.20 -1.29
N ILE A 17 1.85 3.74 -0.54
CA ILE A 17 1.69 2.93 0.68
C ILE A 17 0.96 3.71 1.77
N GLU A 18 1.32 4.96 2.02
CA GLU A 18 0.64 5.79 3.03
C GLU A 18 -0.81 6.08 2.65
N ASP A 19 -1.07 6.37 1.38
CA ASP A 19 -2.43 6.52 0.84
C ASP A 19 -3.23 5.21 0.98
N GLY A 20 -2.60 4.06 0.70
CA GLY A 20 -3.19 2.74 0.91
C GLY A 20 -3.60 2.51 2.36
N LYS A 21 -2.71 2.82 3.32
CA LYS A 21 -3.01 2.74 4.76
C LYS A 21 -4.14 3.68 5.17
N ALA A 22 -4.21 4.88 4.60
CA ALA A 22 -5.32 5.82 4.86
C ALA A 22 -6.66 5.27 4.35
N ARG A 23 -6.68 4.64 3.17
CA ARG A 23 -7.88 3.98 2.60
C ARG A 23 -8.34 2.82 3.46
N ILE A 24 -7.42 1.98 3.95
CA ILE A 24 -7.73 0.87 4.87
C ILE A 24 -8.37 1.39 6.16
N ARG A 25 -7.79 2.41 6.80
CA ARG A 25 -8.35 3.00 8.02
C ARG A 25 -9.77 3.52 7.81
N ARG A 26 -10.00 4.24 6.71
CA ARG A 26 -11.33 4.72 6.35
C ARG A 26 -12.33 3.57 6.12
N GLN A 27 -11.90 2.51 5.44
CA GLN A 27 -12.76 1.36 5.19
C GLN A 27 -13.14 0.63 6.50
N GLN A 28 -12.21 0.53 7.45
CA GLN A 28 -12.50 0.00 8.77
C GLN A 28 -13.53 0.86 9.54
N GLU A 29 -13.46 2.19 9.41
CA GLU A 29 -14.47 3.10 9.99
C GLU A 29 -15.85 2.88 9.38
N ILE A 30 -15.94 2.75 8.05
CA ILE A 30 -17.19 2.46 7.33
C ILE A 30 -17.80 1.13 7.82
N ILE A 31 -16.98 0.08 7.99
CA ILE A 31 -17.46 -1.21 8.48
C ILE A 31 -18.03 -1.08 9.89
N ARG A 32 -17.36 -0.32 10.79
CA ARG A 32 -17.85 -0.08 12.15
C ARG A 32 -19.20 0.65 12.15
N GLU A 33 -19.33 1.68 11.32
CA GLU A 33 -20.57 2.43 11.17
C GLU A 33 -21.72 1.52 10.70
N LEU A 34 -21.53 0.82 9.57
CA LEU A 34 -22.53 -0.09 9.00
C LEU A 34 -22.94 -1.20 9.99
N SER A 35 -21.97 -1.78 10.70
CA SER A 35 -22.23 -2.80 11.70
C SER A 35 -23.05 -2.25 12.87
N SER A 36 -22.74 -1.04 13.34
CA SER A 36 -23.46 -0.41 14.46
C SER A 36 -24.91 -0.07 14.14
N SER A 37 -25.23 0.21 12.87
CA SER A 37 -26.58 0.47 12.37
C SER A 37 -27.32 -0.79 11.91
N GLY A 38 -26.71 -1.97 12.02
CA GLY A 38 -27.31 -3.25 11.63
C GLY A 38 -27.39 -3.48 10.12
N HIS A 39 -26.59 -2.78 9.32
CA HIS A 39 -26.50 -2.98 7.87
C HIS A 39 -25.61 -4.18 7.52
N ASP A 40 -25.83 -4.78 6.35
CA ASP A 40 -24.94 -5.82 5.82
C ASP A 40 -23.54 -5.25 5.55
N THR A 41 -22.53 -5.90 6.12
CA THR A 41 -21.12 -5.50 5.98
C THR A 41 -20.33 -6.39 5.02
N THR A 42 -20.95 -7.41 4.43
CA THR A 42 -20.25 -8.45 3.64
C THR A 42 -19.38 -7.85 2.54
N SER A 43 -19.95 -6.96 1.73
CA SER A 43 -19.21 -6.31 0.63
C SER A 43 -18.12 -5.36 1.13
N ALA A 44 -18.38 -4.66 2.24
CA ALA A 44 -17.43 -3.72 2.85
C ALA A 44 -16.20 -4.45 3.42
N VAL A 45 -16.40 -5.61 4.05
CA VAL A 45 -15.32 -6.48 4.55
C VAL A 45 -14.51 -7.07 3.40
N ARG A 46 -15.17 -7.52 2.31
CA ARG A 46 -14.46 -8.02 1.14
C ARG A 46 -13.56 -6.95 0.51
N LEU A 47 -14.05 -5.71 0.41
CA LEU A 47 -13.25 -4.58 -0.07
C LEU A 47 -12.05 -4.31 0.85
N LEU A 48 -12.23 -4.39 2.17
CA LEU A 48 -11.12 -4.24 3.12
C LEU A 48 -10.01 -5.28 2.84
N GLY A 49 -10.37 -6.55 2.65
CA GLY A 49 -9.39 -7.59 2.29
C GLY A 49 -8.64 -7.28 1.00
N THR A 50 -9.34 -6.84 -0.06
CA THR A 50 -8.68 -6.41 -1.30
C THR A 50 -7.71 -5.24 -1.10
N LEU A 51 -8.04 -4.29 -0.23
CA LEU A 51 -7.16 -3.16 0.08
C LEU A 51 -5.91 -3.63 0.86
N GLU A 52 -6.07 -4.58 1.78
CA GLU A 52 -4.96 -5.18 2.54
C GLU A 52 -4.01 -5.99 1.64
N ASP A 53 -4.57 -6.78 0.71
CA ASP A 53 -3.78 -7.51 -0.30
C ASP A 53 -3.02 -6.54 -1.22
N THR A 54 -3.69 -5.46 -1.65
CA THR A 54 -3.06 -4.41 -2.47
C THR A 54 -1.93 -3.72 -1.70
N LEU A 55 -2.13 -3.41 -0.42
CA LEU A 55 -1.08 -2.83 0.43
C LEU A 55 0.12 -3.76 0.57
N THR A 56 -0.12 -5.06 0.68
CA THR A 56 0.94 -6.07 0.72
C THR A 56 1.77 -6.03 -0.56
N ALA A 57 1.12 -6.08 -1.72
CA ALA A 57 1.80 -5.99 -3.01
C ALA A 57 2.60 -4.68 -3.20
N MET A 58 2.08 -3.55 -2.71
CA MET A 58 2.80 -2.26 -2.74
C MET A 58 4.07 -2.30 -1.86
N ASN A 59 4.00 -2.91 -0.68
CA ASN A 59 5.18 -3.08 0.18
C ASN A 59 6.22 -4.01 -0.46
N ASP A 60 5.80 -5.11 -1.08
CA ASP A 60 6.70 -6.02 -1.80
C ASP A 60 7.39 -5.29 -2.96
N HIS A 61 6.64 -4.50 -3.74
CA HIS A 61 7.20 -3.70 -4.81
C HIS A 61 8.25 -2.69 -4.30
N ARG A 62 7.97 -2.02 -3.18
CA ARG A 62 8.91 -1.11 -2.53
C ARG A 62 10.22 -1.81 -2.15
N LEU A 63 10.15 -3.03 -1.60
CA LEU A 63 11.35 -3.79 -1.24
C LEU A 63 12.20 -4.11 -2.47
N LEU A 64 11.58 -4.43 -3.61
CA LEU A 64 12.30 -4.65 -4.88
C LEU A 64 13.05 -3.39 -5.34
N ILE A 65 12.43 -2.21 -5.23
CA ILE A 65 13.09 -0.93 -5.56
C ILE A 65 14.30 -0.70 -4.65
N VAL A 66 14.15 -0.89 -3.33
CA VAL A 66 15.25 -0.72 -2.36
C VAL A 66 16.41 -1.65 -2.68
N ALA A 67 16.13 -2.94 -2.91
CA ALA A 67 17.16 -3.92 -3.25
C ALA A 67 17.91 -3.53 -4.54
N ARG A 68 17.20 -2.99 -5.53
CA ARG A 68 17.81 -2.52 -6.78
C ARG A 68 18.69 -1.29 -6.57
N ILE A 69 18.26 -0.32 -5.77
CA ILE A 69 19.08 0.85 -5.41
C ILE A 69 20.37 0.41 -4.72
N GLU A 70 20.29 -0.57 -3.80
CA GLU A 70 21.46 -1.10 -3.09
C GLU A 70 22.44 -1.79 -4.04
N GLN A 71 21.95 -2.61 -4.97
CA GLN A 71 22.77 -3.22 -6.01
C GLN A 71 23.49 -2.16 -6.85
N MET A 72 22.76 -1.18 -7.37
CA MET A 72 23.32 -0.12 -8.21
C MET A 72 24.36 0.75 -7.47
N ARG A 73 24.23 0.90 -6.14
CA ARG A 73 25.23 1.60 -5.32
C ARG A 73 26.51 0.80 -5.09
N ASN A 74 26.43 -0.52 -5.06
CA ASN A 74 27.58 -1.39 -4.84
C ASN A 74 28.38 -1.65 -6.11
N ASP A 75 27.75 -1.47 -7.28
CA ASP A 75 28.38 -1.61 -8.61
C ASP A 75 29.07 -0.32 -9.10
N LEU A 76 28.99 0.77 -8.32
CA LEU A 76 29.62 2.09 -8.54
C LEU A 76 30.90 2.26 -7.70
#